data_AF-A0A022PNW3-F1
#
_entry.id   AF-A0A022PNW3-F1
#
_cell.length_a   1.000
_cell.length_b   1.000
_cell.length_c   1.000
_cell.angle_alpha   90.00
_cell.angle_beta   90.00
_cell.angle_gamma   90.00
#
_symmetry.space_group_name_H-M   'P 1'
#
loop_
_entity.id
_entity.type
_entity.pdbx_description
1 polymer ?
#
loop_
_entity_poly.entity_id
_entity_poly.type
_entity_poly.pdbx_seq_one_letter_code
_entity_poly.pdbx_strand_id
1 'polypeptide(L)'
;MSPRNDFKSFSIGNNANVVSQEAYEQSPNLKTGFPPDNITVHLLNKVLRQSSTIASVVANFIATYSGNDVLDDGDIVKLTAQLNEALEQKIATKVPNASLTQKGVTQLTDKTGDSNTLAVTQKLVSDVNDNANNRLAKDQNGADILDKKAFVENLGLEVISTKPIVVGTNTASTIDNFDNIPQNSTYFGYPVGLNGPGIHGPGMRFSGGYGTFKRYELMIHSSYLPKSELYYRTHNGDGNINKWNPWYKVWSTSNAKPDTNGNLKVSSPVVDIHPDGTYQLTHEAEGVTVERIETGKYRISGCNGFAKDGEWGIHGGTIVPADSNGLNLIWVCESVDPSSGDIIIECYHRQNGDAPIFAQNKRVKSINDDGKVIYYNDGELCDIPDGRVINVRVQLPEKPQE
;
A
#
# COMPACT_ATOMS: atom_id res chain seq x y z
N MET A 1 -76.85 27.38 -28.30
CA MET A 1 -77.64 27.11 -29.51
C MET A 1 -76.89 26.08 -30.32
N SER A 2 -77.55 25.08 -30.90
CA SER A 2 -76.87 24.13 -31.78
C SER A 2 -76.47 24.84 -33.08
N PRO A 3 -75.21 24.71 -33.55
CA PRO A 3 -74.77 25.31 -34.80
C PRO A 3 -75.64 24.87 -35.98
N ARG A 4 -75.90 25.80 -36.89
CA ARG A 4 -76.75 25.59 -38.06
C ARG A 4 -75.96 24.96 -39.20
N ASN A 5 -76.57 23.99 -39.89
CA ASN A 5 -76.06 23.40 -41.12
C ASN A 5 -77.04 23.68 -42.26
N ASP A 6 -76.62 24.43 -43.29
CA ASP A 6 -77.45 24.76 -44.45
C ASP A 6 -77.43 23.69 -45.55
N PHE A 7 -76.46 22.78 -45.56
CA PHE A 7 -76.43 21.66 -46.50
C PHE A 7 -77.45 20.61 -46.06
N LYS A 8 -78.55 20.46 -46.83
CA LYS A 8 -79.66 19.56 -46.50
C LYS A 8 -79.69 18.33 -47.38
N SER A 9 -79.98 17.18 -46.78
CA SER A 9 -80.26 15.95 -47.50
C SER A 9 -81.56 16.09 -48.32
N PHE A 10 -81.46 15.87 -49.63
CA PHE A 10 -82.59 15.93 -50.57
C PHE A 10 -83.28 14.55 -50.70
N SER A 11 -84.61 14.53 -50.76
CA SER A 11 -85.40 13.32 -51.08
C SER A 11 -85.15 12.11 -50.16
N ILE A 12 -85.14 12.35 -48.83
CA ILE A 12 -84.90 11.31 -47.80
C ILE A 12 -86.17 10.71 -47.17
N GLY A 13 -87.37 11.12 -47.61
CA GLY A 13 -88.64 10.64 -47.04
C GLY A 13 -88.96 9.18 -47.39
N ASN A 14 -89.85 8.55 -46.60
CA ASN A 14 -90.23 7.13 -46.73
C ASN A 14 -90.85 6.75 -48.09
N ASN A 15 -91.28 7.72 -48.89
CA ASN A 15 -91.80 7.55 -50.26
C ASN A 15 -91.10 8.48 -51.26
N ALA A 16 -89.80 8.72 -51.05
CA ALA A 16 -89.00 9.57 -51.92
C ALA A 16 -89.12 9.13 -53.39
N ASN A 17 -89.30 10.10 -54.28
CA ASN A 17 -89.37 9.90 -55.72
C ASN A 17 -87.97 9.58 -56.28
N VAL A 18 -87.44 8.39 -55.97
CA VAL A 18 -86.10 7.93 -56.35
C VAL A 18 -86.15 6.47 -56.79
N VAL A 19 -85.22 6.06 -57.66
CA VAL A 19 -85.03 4.64 -57.97
C VAL A 19 -84.48 3.85 -56.76
N SER A 20 -84.72 2.54 -56.73
CA SER A 20 -84.12 1.66 -55.71
C SER A 20 -82.59 1.67 -55.79
N GLN A 21 -81.90 1.24 -54.72
CA GLN A 21 -80.44 1.14 -54.75
C GLN A 21 -79.96 0.14 -55.81
N GLU A 22 -80.60 -1.02 -55.87
CA GLU A 22 -80.31 -2.07 -56.85
C GLU A 22 -80.47 -1.58 -58.30
N ALA A 23 -81.58 -0.91 -58.61
CA ALA A 23 -81.81 -0.38 -59.96
C ALA A 23 -80.82 0.73 -60.35
N TYR A 24 -80.36 1.51 -59.37
CA TYR A 24 -79.33 2.53 -59.59
C TYR A 24 -77.96 1.90 -59.89
N GLU A 25 -77.57 0.87 -59.13
CA GLU A 25 -76.31 0.14 -59.31
C GLU A 25 -76.23 -0.59 -60.66
N GLN A 26 -77.37 -1.03 -61.19
CA GLN A 26 -77.48 -1.66 -62.51
C GLN A 26 -77.61 -0.65 -63.66
N SER A 27 -77.75 0.65 -63.38
CA SER A 27 -77.90 1.66 -64.43
C SER A 27 -76.62 1.80 -65.27
N PRO A 28 -76.66 1.69 -66.61
CA PRO A 28 -75.49 1.95 -67.45
C PRO A 28 -74.90 3.35 -67.24
N ASN A 29 -75.78 4.31 -66.94
CA ASN A 29 -75.45 5.72 -66.71
C ASN A 29 -74.66 5.96 -65.42
N LEU A 30 -74.58 4.98 -64.51
CA LEU A 30 -73.84 5.13 -63.25
C LEU A 30 -72.34 5.41 -63.50
N LYS A 31 -71.76 4.78 -64.53
CA LYS A 31 -70.34 4.95 -64.88
C LYS A 31 -70.10 6.05 -65.90
N THR A 32 -71.06 6.30 -66.78
CA THR A 32 -70.89 7.18 -67.95
C THR A 32 -71.59 8.53 -67.82
N GLY A 33 -72.36 8.75 -66.75
CA GLY A 33 -73.18 9.95 -66.58
C GLY A 33 -74.51 9.87 -67.33
N PHE A 34 -75.32 10.93 -67.21
CA PHE A 34 -76.64 10.98 -67.84
C PHE A 34 -76.55 11.20 -69.37
N PRO A 35 -77.40 10.53 -70.17
CA PRO A 35 -77.50 10.76 -71.61
C PRO A 35 -78.06 12.17 -71.92
N PRO A 36 -77.83 12.71 -73.13
CA PRO A 36 -78.32 14.03 -73.52
C PRO A 36 -79.85 14.17 -73.43
N ASP A 37 -80.57 13.08 -73.72
CA ASP A 37 -82.04 13.02 -73.72
C ASP A 37 -82.56 11.87 -72.84
N ASN A 38 -83.80 11.98 -72.36
CA ASN A 38 -84.55 10.93 -71.62
C ASN A 38 -84.05 10.56 -70.20
N ILE A 39 -83.69 11.54 -69.37
CA ILE A 39 -83.41 11.32 -67.94
C ILE A 39 -84.72 11.21 -67.15
N THR A 40 -84.89 10.14 -66.37
CA THR A 40 -86.04 10.05 -65.45
C THR A 40 -85.80 10.86 -64.18
N VAL A 41 -86.84 11.54 -63.70
CA VAL A 41 -86.79 12.31 -62.44
C VAL A 41 -86.41 11.41 -61.26
N HIS A 42 -86.85 10.14 -61.26
CA HIS A 42 -86.47 9.15 -60.25
C HIS A 42 -84.96 8.88 -60.20
N LEU A 43 -84.29 8.82 -61.36
CA LEU A 43 -82.85 8.59 -61.45
C LEU A 43 -82.07 9.86 -61.08
N LEU A 44 -82.52 11.02 -61.55
CA LEU A 44 -81.93 12.32 -61.17
C LEU A 44 -82.00 12.53 -59.66
N ASN A 45 -83.17 12.32 -59.06
CA ASN A 45 -83.36 12.45 -57.62
C ASN A 45 -82.50 11.47 -56.81
N LYS A 46 -82.18 10.29 -57.35
CA LYS A 46 -81.29 9.32 -56.69
C LYS A 46 -79.87 9.87 -56.56
N VAL A 47 -79.33 10.45 -57.63
CA VAL A 47 -77.99 11.08 -57.63
C VAL A 47 -77.97 12.27 -56.68
N LEU A 48 -78.96 13.16 -56.79
CA LEU A 48 -79.09 14.32 -55.91
C LEU A 48 -79.25 13.91 -54.43
N ARG A 49 -80.00 12.84 -54.15
CA ARG A 49 -80.13 12.31 -52.79
C ARG A 49 -78.80 11.82 -52.24
N GLN A 50 -78.05 11.00 -52.98
CA GLN A 50 -76.78 10.46 -52.47
C GLN A 50 -75.75 11.57 -52.22
N SER A 51 -75.61 12.53 -53.13
CA SER A 51 -74.67 13.64 -52.97
C SER A 51 -75.05 14.57 -51.82
N SER A 52 -76.31 15.02 -51.77
CA SER A 52 -76.80 15.92 -50.72
C SER A 52 -76.81 15.28 -49.33
N THR A 53 -77.03 13.96 -49.24
CA THR A 53 -76.99 13.24 -47.96
C THR A 53 -75.57 13.24 -47.39
N ILE A 54 -74.56 12.93 -48.20
CA ILE A 54 -73.15 12.99 -47.75
C ILE A 54 -72.74 14.42 -47.42
N ALA A 55 -73.11 15.39 -48.26
CA ALA A 55 -72.85 16.81 -48.00
C ALA A 55 -73.44 17.26 -46.66
N SER A 56 -74.70 16.91 -46.37
CA SER A 56 -75.36 17.23 -45.11
C SER A 56 -74.71 16.55 -43.91
N VAL A 57 -74.31 15.27 -44.03
CA VAL A 57 -73.59 14.54 -42.96
C VAL A 57 -72.25 15.19 -42.65
N VAL A 58 -71.45 15.52 -43.67
CA VAL A 58 -70.16 16.18 -43.50
C VAL A 58 -70.35 17.58 -42.92
N ALA A 59 -71.26 18.38 -43.46
CA ALA A 59 -71.55 19.72 -42.94
C ALA A 59 -72.09 19.68 -41.49
N ASN A 60 -72.86 18.65 -41.11
CA ASN A 60 -73.30 18.47 -39.74
C ASN A 60 -72.15 18.09 -38.80
N PHE A 61 -71.22 17.26 -39.27
CA PHE A 61 -69.97 16.98 -38.56
C PHE A 61 -69.17 18.28 -38.34
N ILE A 62 -68.98 19.06 -39.40
CA ILE A 62 -68.28 20.34 -39.33
C ILE A 62 -68.96 21.27 -38.32
N ALA A 63 -70.28 21.48 -38.43
CA ALA A 63 -71.04 22.35 -37.54
C ALA A 63 -70.93 21.89 -36.08
N THR A 64 -71.04 20.59 -35.83
CA THR A 64 -70.98 20.01 -34.49
C THR A 64 -69.63 20.21 -33.82
N TYR A 65 -68.53 19.98 -34.54
CA TYR A 65 -67.19 19.94 -33.94
C TYR A 65 -66.39 21.24 -34.10
N SER A 66 -66.69 22.09 -35.09
CA SER A 66 -66.15 23.45 -35.15
C SER A 66 -66.90 24.41 -34.21
N GLY A 67 -68.14 24.07 -33.82
CA GLY A 67 -69.00 24.95 -33.03
C GLY A 67 -69.58 26.14 -33.81
N ASN A 68 -69.36 26.19 -35.12
CA ASN A 68 -69.73 27.30 -36.00
C ASN A 68 -70.83 26.90 -37.00
N ASP A 69 -71.60 27.88 -37.47
CA ASP A 69 -72.58 27.66 -38.54
C ASP A 69 -71.87 27.31 -39.86
N VAL A 70 -72.43 26.34 -40.58
CA VAL A 70 -71.97 25.89 -41.90
C VAL A 70 -72.99 26.34 -42.93
N LEU A 71 -72.70 27.45 -43.59
CA LEU A 71 -73.60 28.15 -44.52
C LEU A 71 -73.38 27.71 -45.97
N ASP A 72 -74.43 27.72 -46.78
CA ASP A 72 -74.36 27.49 -48.23
C ASP A 72 -74.24 28.84 -48.97
N ASP A 73 -73.09 29.50 -48.79
CA ASP A 73 -72.77 30.83 -49.33
C ASP A 73 -71.66 30.82 -50.40
N GLY A 74 -71.14 29.64 -50.70
CA GLY A 74 -70.05 29.44 -51.66
C GLY A 74 -68.64 29.73 -51.13
N ASP A 75 -68.47 30.02 -49.83
CA ASP A 75 -67.16 30.26 -49.22
C ASP A 75 -66.39 28.96 -48.93
N ILE A 76 -65.70 28.46 -49.95
CA ILE A 76 -64.91 27.23 -49.88
C ILE A 76 -63.75 27.35 -48.87
N VAL A 77 -63.17 28.54 -48.71
CA VAL A 77 -62.04 28.78 -47.80
C VAL A 77 -62.49 28.62 -46.36
N LYS A 78 -63.62 29.25 -46.01
CA LYS A 78 -64.23 29.12 -44.69
C LYS A 78 -64.68 27.69 -44.41
N LEU A 79 -65.34 27.02 -45.35
CA LEU A 79 -65.76 25.63 -45.18
C LEU A 79 -64.57 24.69 -44.94
N THR A 80 -63.46 24.91 -45.64
CA THR A 80 -62.21 24.14 -45.46
C THR A 80 -61.60 24.38 -44.07
N ALA A 81 -61.54 25.63 -43.63
CA ALA A 81 -61.05 25.98 -42.30
C ALA A 81 -61.90 25.34 -41.20
N GLN A 82 -63.23 25.41 -41.32
CA GLN A 82 -64.16 24.80 -40.38
C GLN A 82 -64.03 23.26 -40.37
N LEU A 83 -63.78 22.61 -41.50
CA LEU A 83 -63.53 21.17 -41.56
C LEU A 83 -62.25 20.78 -40.81
N ASN A 84 -61.15 21.52 -41.00
CA ASN A 84 -59.90 21.27 -40.28
C ASN A 84 -60.10 21.44 -38.77
N GLU A 85 -60.76 22.52 -38.35
CA GLU A 85 -61.08 22.77 -36.93
C GLU A 85 -61.93 21.63 -36.33
N ALA A 86 -62.97 21.20 -37.06
CA ALA A 86 -63.82 20.08 -36.64
C ALA A 86 -63.04 18.77 -36.45
N LEU A 87 -62.08 18.48 -37.33
CA LEU A 87 -61.20 17.30 -37.21
C LEU A 87 -60.26 17.42 -36.01
N GLU A 88 -59.63 18.58 -35.81
CA GLU A 88 -58.73 18.84 -34.68
C GLU A 88 -59.47 18.69 -33.34
N GLN A 89 -60.63 19.31 -33.19
CA GLN A 89 -61.46 19.20 -31.99
C GLN A 89 -61.91 17.76 -31.71
N LYS A 90 -62.26 17.01 -32.77
CA LYS A 90 -62.66 15.61 -32.63
C LYS A 90 -61.51 14.69 -32.21
N ILE A 91 -60.30 14.93 -32.71
CA ILE A 91 -59.11 14.17 -32.36
C ILE A 91 -58.68 14.48 -30.93
N ALA A 92 -58.62 15.76 -30.55
CA ALA A 92 -58.20 16.21 -29.21
C ALA A 92 -59.10 15.66 -28.10
N THR A 93 -60.41 15.54 -28.31
CA THR A 93 -61.34 15.00 -27.31
C THR A 93 -61.26 13.47 -27.14
N LYS A 94 -60.71 12.74 -28.12
CA LYS A 94 -60.58 11.27 -28.06
C LYS A 94 -59.17 10.78 -27.74
N VAL A 95 -58.17 11.64 -27.88
CA VAL A 95 -56.77 11.32 -27.58
C VAL A 95 -56.32 12.22 -26.43
N PRO A 96 -56.56 11.81 -25.17
CA PRO A 96 -56.15 12.63 -24.03
C PRO A 96 -54.63 12.77 -23.98
N ASN A 97 -54.16 13.79 -23.27
CA ASN A 97 -52.77 13.86 -22.83
C ASN A 97 -52.43 12.61 -22.00
N ALA A 98 -51.15 12.26 -21.99
CA ALA A 98 -50.61 11.19 -21.16
C ALA A 98 -51.07 11.29 -19.70
N SER A 99 -51.62 10.19 -19.16
CA SER A 99 -51.96 10.06 -17.74
C SER A 99 -51.49 8.71 -17.22
N LEU A 100 -51.20 8.61 -15.93
CA LEU A 100 -50.91 7.34 -15.25
C LEU A 100 -52.12 6.38 -15.24
N THR A 101 -53.33 6.88 -15.54
CA THR A 101 -54.59 6.12 -15.43
C THR A 101 -55.34 5.95 -16.76
N GLN A 102 -54.98 6.70 -17.81
CA GLN A 102 -55.68 6.66 -19.10
C GLN A 102 -54.69 6.74 -20.27
N LYS A 103 -54.86 5.85 -21.26
CA LYS A 103 -54.00 5.77 -22.45
C LYS A 103 -54.25 6.98 -23.37
N GLY A 104 -53.19 7.71 -23.75
CA GLY A 104 -53.20 8.94 -24.55
C GLY A 104 -51.88 9.14 -25.33
N VAL A 105 -51.68 10.27 -26.03
CA VAL A 105 -50.40 10.60 -26.70
C VAL A 105 -49.50 11.36 -25.72
N THR A 106 -48.29 10.85 -25.48
CA THR A 106 -47.28 11.46 -24.61
C THR A 106 -46.09 11.93 -25.42
N GLN A 107 -45.58 13.13 -25.15
CA GLN A 107 -44.29 13.53 -25.67
C GLN A 107 -43.17 12.86 -24.85
N LEU A 108 -42.29 12.14 -25.55
CA LEU A 108 -41.14 11.47 -24.93
C LEU A 108 -39.96 12.44 -24.77
N THR A 109 -39.13 12.21 -23.76
CA THR A 109 -37.87 12.93 -23.54
C THR A 109 -36.68 11.99 -23.37
N ASP A 110 -35.54 12.45 -23.88
CA ASP A 110 -34.22 11.84 -23.76
C ASP A 110 -33.29 12.63 -22.81
N LYS A 111 -33.85 13.61 -22.08
CA LYS A 111 -33.12 14.44 -21.11
C LYS A 111 -33.75 14.35 -19.73
N THR A 112 -32.91 14.42 -18.70
CA THR A 112 -33.35 14.63 -17.32
C THR A 112 -33.82 16.09 -17.13
N GLY A 113 -34.78 16.28 -16.23
CA GLY A 113 -35.37 17.60 -15.94
C GLY A 113 -36.47 17.49 -14.89
N ASP A 114 -37.23 18.57 -14.72
CA ASP A 114 -38.31 18.72 -13.74
C ASP A 114 -39.71 18.75 -14.38
N SER A 115 -39.82 18.31 -15.64
CA SER A 115 -41.08 18.31 -16.36
C SER A 115 -42.06 17.28 -15.79
N ASN A 116 -43.31 17.73 -15.55
CA ASN A 116 -44.44 16.87 -15.21
C ASN A 116 -45.30 16.50 -16.43
N THR A 117 -44.92 16.93 -17.65
CA THR A 117 -45.71 16.73 -18.88
C THR A 117 -45.02 15.81 -19.90
N LEU A 118 -43.74 15.47 -19.70
CA LEU A 118 -42.96 14.58 -20.58
C LEU A 118 -42.76 13.21 -19.94
N ALA A 119 -42.80 12.15 -20.74
CA ALA A 119 -42.43 10.80 -20.28
C ALA A 119 -41.00 10.45 -20.67
N VAL A 120 -40.28 9.80 -19.76
CA VAL A 120 -38.90 9.35 -20.00
C VAL A 120 -38.88 8.21 -21.03
N THR A 121 -37.92 8.23 -21.94
CA THR A 121 -37.64 7.08 -22.81
C THR A 121 -37.00 5.95 -22.03
N GLN A 122 -37.19 4.70 -22.47
CA GLN A 122 -36.48 3.54 -21.92
C GLN A 122 -34.97 3.73 -21.98
N LYS A 123 -34.45 4.32 -23.08
CA LYS A 123 -33.04 4.62 -23.24
C LYS A 123 -32.52 5.56 -22.13
N LEU A 124 -33.24 6.64 -21.84
CA LEU A 124 -32.86 7.56 -20.76
C LEU A 124 -32.80 6.84 -19.40
N VAL A 125 -33.77 5.96 -19.12
CA VAL A 125 -33.75 5.15 -17.88
C VAL A 125 -32.54 4.22 -17.83
N SER A 126 -32.23 3.54 -18.94
CA SER A 126 -31.03 2.70 -19.04
C SER A 126 -29.75 3.50 -18.84
N ASP A 127 -29.59 4.66 -19.48
CA ASP A 127 -28.40 5.51 -19.35
C ASP A 127 -28.21 6.00 -17.90
N VAL A 128 -29.31 6.34 -17.20
CA VAL A 128 -29.28 6.71 -15.77
C VAL A 128 -28.88 5.53 -14.90
N ASN A 129 -29.42 4.33 -15.18
CA ASN A 129 -29.09 3.12 -14.44
C ASN A 129 -27.61 2.71 -14.64
N ASP A 130 -27.10 2.81 -15.87
CA ASP A 130 -25.70 2.54 -16.18
C ASP A 130 -24.76 3.53 -15.50
N ASN A 131 -25.14 4.81 -15.41
CA ASN A 131 -24.39 5.79 -14.62
C ASN A 131 -24.27 5.36 -13.14
N ALA A 132 -25.37 4.90 -12.54
CA ALA A 132 -25.40 4.42 -11.16
C ALA A 132 -24.56 3.15 -10.98
N ASN A 133 -24.64 2.18 -11.90
CA ASN A 133 -23.84 0.96 -11.87
C ASN A 133 -22.33 1.21 -12.03
N ASN A 134 -21.94 2.35 -12.60
CA ASN A 134 -20.55 2.78 -12.71
C ASN A 134 -20.03 3.53 -11.47
N ARG A 135 -20.74 3.52 -10.34
CA ARG A 135 -20.29 4.08 -9.06
C ARG A 135 -19.96 2.97 -8.06
N LEU A 136 -19.17 3.31 -7.05
CA LEU A 136 -18.77 2.36 -6.01
C LEU A 136 -19.98 1.91 -5.18
N ALA A 137 -20.19 0.60 -5.13
CA ALA A 137 -21.24 -0.05 -4.39
C ALA A 137 -20.85 -0.21 -2.92
N LYS A 138 -21.69 0.30 -2.01
CA LYS A 138 -21.36 0.36 -0.57
C LYS A 138 -21.19 -1.03 0.06
N ASP A 139 -21.98 -2.00 -0.38
CA ASP A 139 -21.92 -3.40 0.06
C ASP A 139 -20.63 -4.11 -0.37
N GLN A 140 -19.98 -3.64 -1.43
CA GLN A 140 -18.70 -4.18 -1.92
C GLN A 140 -17.49 -3.69 -1.12
N ASN A 141 -17.65 -2.66 -0.27
CA ASN A 141 -16.58 -2.12 0.59
C ASN A 141 -15.26 -1.86 -0.18
N GLY A 142 -15.34 -1.36 -1.42
CA GLY A 142 -14.18 -1.04 -2.26
C GLY A 142 -13.58 -2.22 -3.05
N ALA A 143 -14.19 -3.42 -3.00
CA ALA A 143 -13.77 -4.55 -3.83
C ALA A 143 -13.86 -4.23 -5.34
N ASP A 144 -14.84 -3.42 -5.70
CA ASP A 144 -15.19 -2.93 -7.04
C ASP A 144 -14.35 -1.74 -7.54
N ILE A 145 -13.36 -1.28 -6.76
CA ILE A 145 -12.35 -0.35 -7.24
C ILE A 145 -11.51 -1.04 -8.32
N LEU A 146 -11.56 -0.51 -9.55
CA LEU A 146 -10.86 -1.02 -10.73
C LEU A 146 -9.34 -0.94 -10.58
N ASP A 147 -8.81 0.27 -10.31
CA ASP A 147 -7.39 0.49 -10.07
C ASP A 147 -7.17 0.86 -8.60
N LYS A 148 -6.93 -0.18 -7.79
CA LYS A 148 -6.69 -0.02 -6.35
C LYS A 148 -5.40 0.75 -6.08
N LYS A 149 -4.39 0.68 -6.95
CA LYS A 149 -3.12 1.38 -6.76
C LYS A 149 -3.31 2.88 -6.96
N ALA A 150 -3.90 3.29 -8.08
CA ALA A 150 -4.21 4.70 -8.33
C ALA A 150 -5.16 5.29 -7.27
N PHE A 151 -6.13 4.49 -6.77
CA PHE A 151 -7.01 4.91 -5.68
C PHE A 151 -6.24 5.26 -4.40
N VAL A 152 -5.27 4.42 -4.01
CA VAL A 152 -4.42 4.65 -2.83
C VAL A 152 -3.51 5.87 -3.03
N GLU A 153 -2.93 6.05 -4.23
CA GLU A 153 -2.15 7.25 -4.59
C GLU A 153 -2.99 8.53 -4.47
N ASN A 154 -4.25 8.52 -4.94
CA ASN A 154 -5.16 9.66 -4.84
C ASN A 154 -5.55 10.00 -3.38
N LEU A 155 -5.51 9.02 -2.48
CA LEU A 155 -5.71 9.26 -1.05
C LEU A 155 -4.46 9.83 -0.35
N GLY A 156 -3.31 9.93 -1.05
CA GLY A 156 -2.05 10.36 -0.47
C GLY A 156 -1.47 9.35 0.53
N LEU A 157 -1.88 8.08 0.45
CA LEU A 157 -1.37 7.02 1.30
C LEU A 157 -0.14 6.40 0.65
N GLU A 158 1.01 6.44 1.31
CA GLU A 158 2.17 5.63 0.91
C GLU A 158 1.92 4.18 1.32
N VAL A 159 1.84 3.28 0.33
CA VAL A 159 1.77 1.84 0.60
C VAL A 159 3.11 1.41 1.20
N ILE A 160 3.11 1.10 2.50
CA ILE A 160 4.16 0.25 3.07
C ILE A 160 4.03 -1.08 2.33
N SER A 161 5.01 -1.39 1.46
CA SER A 161 5.04 -2.64 0.69
C SER A 161 4.83 -3.82 1.65
N THR A 162 3.70 -4.53 1.49
CA THR A 162 3.40 -5.74 2.28
C THR A 162 4.21 -6.95 1.84
N LYS A 163 4.91 -6.86 0.70
CA LYS A 163 5.87 -7.88 0.28
C LYS A 163 7.21 -7.61 0.96
N PRO A 164 7.78 -8.60 1.68
CA PRO A 164 9.09 -8.46 2.28
C PRO A 164 10.14 -8.28 1.18
N ILE A 165 10.93 -7.21 1.28
CA ILE A 165 12.09 -7.01 0.41
C ILE A 165 13.17 -7.97 0.89
N VAL A 166 13.66 -8.82 0.00
CA VAL A 166 14.76 -9.74 0.27
C VAL A 166 15.93 -9.38 -0.65
N VAL A 167 17.10 -9.10 -0.06
CA VAL A 167 18.30 -8.66 -0.78
C VAL A 167 19.33 -9.77 -0.79
N GLY A 168 19.75 -10.20 -1.97
CA GLY A 168 20.72 -11.28 -2.13
C GLY A 168 20.73 -11.85 -3.55
N THR A 169 21.42 -12.96 -3.75
CA THR A 169 21.56 -13.63 -5.06
C THR A 169 20.90 -15.01 -5.10
N ASN A 170 20.10 -15.35 -4.09
CA ASN A 170 19.41 -16.64 -4.02
C ASN A 170 17.98 -16.55 -4.60
N THR A 171 17.32 -17.69 -4.74
CA THR A 171 15.97 -17.81 -5.30
C THR A 171 14.89 -17.08 -4.51
N ALA A 172 15.13 -16.75 -3.24
CA ALA A 172 14.20 -15.99 -2.40
C ALA A 172 14.42 -14.46 -2.52
N SER A 173 15.49 -14.01 -3.18
CA SER A 173 15.85 -12.60 -3.27
C SER A 173 14.98 -11.87 -4.30
N THR A 174 14.44 -10.71 -3.89
CA THR A 174 13.65 -9.82 -4.75
C THR A 174 14.50 -8.79 -5.48
N ILE A 175 15.66 -8.46 -4.91
CA ILE A 175 16.69 -7.57 -5.46
C ILE A 175 18.07 -8.10 -5.04
N ASP A 176 19.13 -7.68 -5.73
CA ASP A 176 20.50 -8.15 -5.48
C ASP A 176 21.42 -7.12 -4.81
N ASN A 177 21.01 -5.86 -4.76
CA ASN A 177 21.83 -4.74 -4.30
C ASN A 177 21.12 -3.92 -3.21
N PHE A 178 21.82 -3.71 -2.09
CA PHE A 178 21.32 -2.93 -0.95
C PHE A 178 21.08 -1.45 -1.31
N ASP A 179 21.73 -0.89 -2.32
CA ASP A 179 21.51 0.48 -2.78
C ASP A 179 20.14 0.67 -3.44
N ASN A 180 19.52 -0.42 -3.91
CA ASN A 180 18.23 -0.43 -4.61
C ASN A 180 17.03 -0.66 -3.67
N ILE A 181 17.25 -0.83 -2.37
CA ILE A 181 16.17 -0.99 -1.38
C ILE A 181 15.26 0.25 -1.41
N PRO A 182 13.94 0.14 -1.59
CA PRO A 182 13.05 1.30 -1.57
C PRO A 182 13.23 2.18 -0.31
N GLN A 183 13.14 3.49 -0.48
CA GLN A 183 13.13 4.41 0.67
C GLN A 183 11.95 4.12 1.61
N ASN A 184 12.11 4.42 2.90
CA ASN A 184 11.09 4.21 3.93
C ASN A 184 10.56 2.76 3.98
N SER A 185 11.46 1.78 3.90
CA SER A 185 11.11 0.37 3.86
C SER A 185 11.94 -0.50 4.81
N THR A 186 11.40 -1.68 5.11
CA THR A 186 12.09 -2.76 5.83
C THR A 186 12.47 -3.87 4.87
N TYR A 187 13.56 -4.57 5.16
CA TYR A 187 14.08 -5.64 4.31
C TYR A 187 14.77 -6.74 5.11
N PHE A 188 15.00 -7.88 4.47
CA PHE A 188 15.94 -8.91 4.91
C PHE A 188 17.11 -8.98 3.94
N GLY A 189 18.34 -9.05 4.44
CA GLY A 189 19.56 -9.08 3.63
C GLY A 189 20.37 -10.36 3.84
N TYR A 190 20.93 -10.87 2.75
CA TYR A 190 21.94 -11.92 2.74
C TYR A 190 23.35 -11.32 2.57
N PRO A 191 24.41 -11.97 3.10
CA PRO A 191 25.80 -11.51 3.00
C PRO A 191 26.28 -11.28 1.57
N VAL A 192 25.77 -12.08 0.64
CA VAL A 192 26.15 -12.09 -0.78
C VAL A 192 25.49 -10.98 -1.60
N GLY A 193 24.58 -10.20 -1.01
CA GLY A 193 23.99 -9.05 -1.68
C GLY A 193 25.02 -7.94 -1.92
N LEU A 194 25.00 -7.35 -3.10
CA LEU A 194 25.89 -6.26 -3.48
C LEU A 194 25.71 -5.06 -2.54
N ASN A 195 26.83 -4.42 -2.21
CA ASN A 195 26.89 -3.23 -1.35
C ASN A 195 26.27 -3.44 0.04
N GLY A 196 26.16 -4.70 0.50
CA GLY A 196 25.67 -5.07 1.83
C GLY A 196 26.76 -5.09 2.91
N PRO A 197 26.37 -5.22 4.19
CA PRO A 197 27.28 -5.30 5.33
C PRO A 197 27.97 -6.66 5.49
N GLY A 198 27.70 -7.63 4.61
CA GLY A 198 28.31 -8.97 4.64
C GLY A 198 27.74 -9.91 5.70
N ILE A 199 26.56 -9.64 6.25
CA ILE A 199 25.90 -10.47 7.27
C ILE A 199 24.44 -10.77 6.88
N HIS A 200 23.85 -11.76 7.54
CA HIS A 200 22.43 -12.08 7.40
C HIS A 200 21.60 -11.30 8.42
N GLY A 201 20.49 -10.71 8.00
CA GLY A 201 19.47 -10.27 8.95
C GLY A 201 18.54 -9.17 8.45
N PRO A 202 17.68 -8.66 9.34
CA PRO A 202 16.74 -7.61 8.99
C PRO A 202 17.42 -6.23 8.94
N GLY A 203 16.82 -5.33 8.19
CA GLY A 203 17.21 -3.93 8.17
C GLY A 203 16.09 -2.99 7.78
N MET A 204 16.38 -1.71 7.88
CA MET A 204 15.47 -0.61 7.57
C MET A 204 16.22 0.52 6.87
N ARG A 205 15.56 1.15 5.90
CA ARG A 205 16.06 2.32 5.16
C ARG A 205 15.11 3.49 5.40
N PHE A 206 15.66 4.60 5.87
CA PHE A 206 14.95 5.86 6.06
C PHE A 206 15.39 6.87 5.00
N SER A 207 14.41 7.51 4.34
CA SER A 207 14.68 8.77 3.65
C SER A 207 14.87 9.88 4.68
N GLY A 208 15.79 10.80 4.41
CA GLY A 208 16.13 11.93 5.28
C GLY A 208 16.01 13.26 4.54
N GLY A 209 15.05 13.39 3.63
CA GLY A 209 15.03 14.51 2.71
C GLY A 209 13.68 14.84 2.07
N TYR A 210 13.30 16.12 2.09
CA TYR A 210 12.13 16.66 1.39
C TYR A 210 12.54 17.85 0.50
N GLY A 211 11.98 17.94 -0.71
CA GLY A 211 12.24 19.02 -1.65
C GLY A 211 13.69 19.05 -2.18
N THR A 212 14.39 20.16 -1.98
CA THR A 212 15.79 20.36 -2.44
C THR A 212 16.80 19.51 -1.66
N PHE A 213 16.47 19.10 -0.43
CA PHE A 213 17.32 18.28 0.43
C PHE A 213 17.08 16.78 0.23
N LYS A 214 17.10 16.30 -1.01
CA LYS A 214 16.87 14.88 -1.33
C LYS A 214 18.13 14.02 -1.12
N ARG A 215 17.94 12.72 -0.88
CA ARG A 215 19.01 11.69 -0.83
C ARG A 215 19.97 11.79 0.36
N TYR A 216 19.59 12.42 1.46
CA TYR A 216 20.23 12.14 2.76
C TYR A 216 19.51 10.95 3.37
N GLU A 217 20.18 9.85 3.63
CA GLU A 217 19.48 8.61 3.99
C GLU A 217 20.25 7.84 5.06
N LEU A 218 19.54 7.01 5.81
CA LEU A 218 20.09 6.11 6.82
C LEU A 218 19.64 4.68 6.52
N MET A 219 20.58 3.75 6.49
CA MET A 219 20.29 2.33 6.59
C MET A 219 20.84 1.77 7.89
N ILE A 220 20.04 0.94 8.54
CA ILE A 220 20.42 0.15 9.72
C ILE A 220 20.17 -1.31 9.40
N HIS A 221 21.12 -2.17 9.75
CA HIS A 221 21.03 -3.61 9.53
C HIS A 221 21.58 -4.36 10.73
N SER A 222 20.82 -5.31 11.25
CA SER A 222 21.21 -6.15 12.38
C SER A 222 21.43 -7.58 11.91
N SER A 223 22.39 -8.28 12.49
CA SER A 223 22.53 -9.72 12.28
C SER A 223 21.39 -10.52 12.95
N TYR A 224 21.00 -11.63 12.31
CA TYR A 224 20.11 -12.65 12.88
C TYR A 224 20.88 -13.83 13.51
N LEU A 225 22.13 -14.06 13.07
CA LEU A 225 23.03 -15.10 13.58
C LEU A 225 23.72 -14.67 14.91
N PRO A 226 24.30 -15.59 15.71
CA PRO A 226 24.43 -15.45 17.18
C PRO A 226 25.28 -14.28 17.72
N LYS A 227 25.98 -13.53 16.86
CA LYS A 227 26.63 -12.28 17.25
C LYS A 227 25.62 -11.17 17.02
N SER A 228 25.11 -10.50 18.06
CA SER A 228 24.18 -9.35 17.94
C SER A 228 24.88 -8.10 17.39
N GLU A 229 25.28 -8.13 16.12
CA GLU A 229 25.97 -7.05 15.45
C GLU A 229 24.97 -6.08 14.83
N LEU A 230 25.25 -4.80 14.97
CA LEU A 230 24.48 -3.73 14.34
C LEU A 230 25.40 -2.95 13.40
N TYR A 231 24.95 -2.77 12.17
CA TYR A 231 25.64 -2.00 11.15
C TYR A 231 24.76 -0.85 10.71
N TYR A 232 25.40 0.27 10.38
CA TYR A 232 24.71 1.39 9.75
C TYR A 232 25.55 1.97 8.61
N ARG A 233 24.87 2.65 7.70
CA ARG A 233 25.51 3.53 6.72
C ARG A 233 24.59 4.68 6.39
N THR A 234 25.18 5.75 5.87
CA THR A 234 24.43 6.93 5.42
C THR A 234 24.69 7.21 3.95
N HIS A 235 23.72 7.80 3.27
CA HIS A 235 23.90 8.35 1.93
C HIS A 235 24.08 9.87 2.05
N ASN A 236 25.12 10.41 1.43
CA ASN A 236 25.28 11.85 1.28
C ASN A 236 24.65 12.30 -0.06
N GLY A 237 23.63 13.15 0.03
CA GLY A 237 22.88 13.69 -1.10
C GLY A 237 23.47 14.95 -1.76
N ASP A 238 24.59 15.49 -1.27
CA ASP A 238 25.29 16.63 -1.86
C ASP A 238 25.60 16.37 -3.34
N GLY A 239 25.25 17.31 -4.22
CA GLY A 239 25.26 17.09 -5.68
C GLY A 239 26.61 16.65 -6.26
N ASN A 240 27.73 17.05 -5.65
CA ASN A 240 29.08 16.65 -6.08
C ASN A 240 29.54 15.30 -5.51
N ILE A 241 28.85 14.77 -4.49
CA ILE A 241 29.22 13.55 -3.78
C ILE A 241 28.25 12.42 -4.14
N ASN A 242 26.95 12.62 -3.89
CA ASN A 242 25.84 11.72 -4.18
C ASN A 242 26.23 10.22 -4.09
N LYS A 243 26.65 9.78 -2.90
CA LYS A 243 27.17 8.42 -2.68
C LYS A 243 26.82 7.86 -1.30
N TRP A 244 26.79 6.54 -1.23
CA TRP A 244 26.78 5.81 0.04
C TRP A 244 28.14 5.89 0.73
N ASN A 245 28.11 6.14 2.03
CA ASN A 245 29.25 5.86 2.90
C ASN A 245 29.38 4.34 3.10
N PRO A 246 30.58 3.85 3.49
CA PRO A 246 30.78 2.48 3.88
C PRO A 246 29.83 2.04 5.00
N TRP A 247 29.65 0.74 5.15
CA TRP A 247 29.01 0.17 6.32
C TRP A 247 29.94 0.27 7.52
N TYR A 248 29.41 0.76 8.64
CA TYR A 248 30.10 0.85 9.91
C TYR A 248 29.43 -0.06 10.93
N LYS A 249 30.23 -0.91 11.59
CA LYS A 249 29.79 -1.75 12.72
C LYS A 249 29.72 -0.90 13.98
N VAL A 250 28.65 -1.05 14.74
CA VAL A 250 28.48 -0.46 16.07
C VAL A 250 29.15 -1.36 17.10
N TRP A 251 30.00 -0.77 17.94
CA TRP A 251 30.54 -1.45 19.11
C TRP A 251 29.51 -1.49 20.23
N SER A 252 29.30 -2.67 20.78
CA SER A 252 28.38 -2.96 21.87
C SER A 252 29.03 -3.93 22.85
N THR A 253 28.38 -4.16 23.99
CA THR A 253 28.82 -5.16 24.97
C THR A 253 28.85 -6.60 24.43
N SER A 254 28.29 -6.86 23.25
CA SER A 254 28.32 -8.18 22.60
C SER A 254 29.51 -8.38 21.67
N ASN A 255 30.24 -7.33 21.28
CA ASN A 255 31.37 -7.43 20.36
C ASN A 255 32.62 -6.66 20.84
N ALA A 256 32.53 -5.94 21.96
CA ALA A 256 33.67 -5.34 22.62
C ALA A 256 33.54 -5.32 24.15
N LYS A 257 34.69 -5.37 24.82
CA LYS A 257 34.81 -5.08 26.25
C LYS A 257 36.11 -4.34 26.57
N PRO A 258 36.15 -3.55 27.65
CA PRO A 258 37.40 -2.97 28.11
C PRO A 258 38.37 -4.04 28.61
N ASP A 259 39.67 -3.84 28.40
CA ASP A 259 40.71 -4.57 29.10
C ASP A 259 40.95 -4.01 30.52
N THR A 260 41.83 -4.65 31.28
CA THR A 260 42.21 -4.29 32.67
C THR A 260 42.81 -2.89 32.76
N ASN A 261 43.26 -2.34 31.64
CA ASN A 261 43.81 -0.99 31.52
C ASN A 261 42.77 0.01 30.99
N GLY A 262 41.52 -0.40 30.76
CA GLY A 262 40.41 0.45 30.34
C GLY A 262 40.28 0.68 28.84
N ASN A 263 41.10 0.02 28.00
CA ASN A 263 41.01 0.18 26.55
C ASN A 263 39.96 -0.77 25.96
N LEU A 264 39.11 -0.27 25.05
CA LEU A 264 38.11 -1.10 24.38
C LEU A 264 38.78 -2.09 23.40
N LYS A 265 38.42 -3.37 23.52
CA LYS A 265 38.95 -4.47 22.70
C LYS A 265 37.82 -5.33 22.14
N VAL A 266 38.08 -6.04 21.04
CA VAL A 266 37.15 -7.03 20.46
C VAL A 266 36.77 -8.08 21.51
N SER A 267 35.48 -8.38 21.63
CA SER A 267 34.95 -9.46 22.48
C SER A 267 35.35 -10.82 21.91
N SER A 268 35.76 -11.71 22.79
CA SER A 268 36.32 -13.02 22.52
C SER A 268 36.21 -13.87 23.79
N PRO A 269 36.41 -15.20 23.78
CA PRO A 269 36.49 -15.96 25.02
C PRO A 269 37.61 -15.40 25.89
N VAL A 270 37.25 -14.70 26.97
CA VAL A 270 38.19 -14.09 27.90
C VAL A 270 37.81 -14.43 29.32
N VAL A 271 38.86 -14.64 30.09
CA VAL A 271 38.85 -14.94 31.50
C VAL A 271 39.51 -13.79 32.24
N ASP A 272 38.76 -13.13 33.10
CA ASP A 272 39.26 -12.10 34.00
C ASP A 272 39.58 -12.76 35.33
N ILE A 273 40.85 -12.76 35.73
CA ILE A 273 41.33 -13.43 36.95
C ILE A 273 41.57 -12.37 38.03
N HIS A 274 40.97 -12.57 39.20
CA HIS A 274 41.13 -11.72 40.38
C HIS A 274 42.21 -12.27 41.34
N PRO A 275 42.77 -11.44 42.24
CA PRO A 275 43.85 -11.83 43.14
C PRO A 275 43.56 -13.07 44.00
N ASP A 276 42.33 -13.21 44.46
CA ASP A 276 41.86 -14.30 45.32
C ASP A 276 41.53 -15.60 44.56
N GLY A 277 41.62 -15.59 43.23
CA GLY A 277 41.25 -16.70 42.37
C GLY A 277 39.80 -16.69 41.89
N THR A 278 38.99 -15.72 42.33
CA THR A 278 37.68 -15.49 41.68
C THR A 278 37.89 -15.00 40.25
N TYR A 279 36.89 -15.19 39.40
CA TYR A 279 37.01 -14.87 37.98
C TYR A 279 35.69 -14.46 37.34
N GLN A 280 35.79 -13.73 36.23
CA GLN A 280 34.65 -13.39 35.37
C GLN A 280 34.92 -13.89 33.95
N LEU A 281 33.86 -14.29 33.26
CA LEU A 281 33.92 -14.80 31.90
C LEU A 281 33.11 -13.91 30.97
N THR A 282 33.59 -13.75 29.74
CA THR A 282 32.71 -13.34 28.65
C THR A 282 31.72 -14.46 28.32
N HIS A 283 30.62 -14.13 27.65
CA HIS A 283 29.65 -15.14 27.20
C HIS A 283 30.33 -16.19 26.30
N GLU A 284 31.27 -15.75 25.47
CA GLU A 284 32.05 -16.61 24.59
C GLU A 284 33.01 -17.55 25.33
N ALA A 285 33.34 -17.29 26.61
CA ALA A 285 34.19 -18.15 27.45
C ALA A 285 33.40 -19.09 28.38
N GLU A 286 32.09 -19.19 28.21
CA GLU A 286 31.24 -20.07 29.03
C GLU A 286 31.77 -21.51 29.03
N GLY A 287 31.88 -22.09 30.23
CA GLY A 287 32.43 -23.44 30.46
C GLY A 287 33.88 -23.46 30.94
N VAL A 288 34.59 -22.32 30.90
CA VAL A 288 35.93 -22.18 31.47
C VAL A 288 35.87 -22.00 32.99
N THR A 289 36.88 -22.49 33.70
CA THR A 289 37.00 -22.33 35.16
C THR A 289 38.40 -21.84 35.53
N VAL A 290 38.51 -21.14 36.66
CA VAL A 290 39.80 -20.71 37.21
C VAL A 290 39.95 -21.23 38.63
N GLU A 291 41.14 -21.75 38.93
CA GLU A 291 41.56 -22.18 40.26
C GLU A 291 42.85 -21.44 40.64
N ARG A 292 42.88 -20.84 41.83
CA ARG A 292 44.13 -20.36 42.44
C ARG A 292 44.82 -21.53 43.16
N ILE A 293 45.87 -22.05 42.56
CA ILE A 293 46.62 -23.22 43.06
C ILE A 293 47.41 -22.84 44.32
N GLU A 294 48.16 -21.74 44.24
CA GLU A 294 48.96 -21.18 45.31
C GLU A 294 49.21 -19.69 45.08
N THR A 295 50.00 -19.04 45.93
CA THR A 295 50.30 -17.61 45.79
C THR A 295 50.89 -17.32 44.43
N GLY A 296 50.27 -16.41 43.67
CA GLY A 296 50.72 -16.01 42.35
C GLY A 296 50.52 -17.05 41.25
N LYS A 297 49.87 -18.18 41.50
CA LYS A 297 49.70 -19.25 40.51
C LYS A 297 48.23 -19.61 40.30
N TYR A 298 47.77 -19.42 39.07
CA TYR A 298 46.39 -19.63 38.67
C TYR A 298 46.32 -20.62 37.50
N ARG A 299 45.36 -21.54 37.54
CA ARG A 299 45.06 -22.48 36.46
C ARG A 299 43.72 -22.12 35.84
N ILE A 300 43.70 -22.05 34.52
CA ILE A 300 42.50 -21.93 33.70
C ILE A 300 42.24 -23.28 33.06
N SER A 301 41.06 -23.86 33.30
CA SER A 301 40.66 -25.17 32.77
C SER A 301 39.39 -25.09 31.92
N GLY A 302 39.22 -26.03 30.99
CA GLY A 302 38.11 -26.03 30.02
C GLY A 302 38.41 -25.26 28.73
N CYS A 303 39.68 -24.93 28.50
CA CYS A 303 40.20 -24.33 27.27
C CYS A 303 41.17 -25.25 26.53
N ASN A 304 41.56 -24.89 25.32
CA ASN A 304 42.56 -25.53 24.47
C ASN A 304 43.73 -24.58 24.22
N GLY A 305 44.30 -24.05 25.31
CA GLY A 305 45.36 -23.06 25.32
C GLY A 305 44.89 -21.64 25.01
N PHE A 306 45.84 -20.77 24.71
CA PHE A 306 45.60 -19.37 24.35
C PHE A 306 44.90 -19.23 22.99
N ALA A 307 44.13 -18.14 22.83
CA ALA A 307 43.50 -17.81 21.56
C ALA A 307 44.55 -17.61 20.44
N LYS A 308 44.33 -18.22 19.27
CA LYS A 308 45.32 -18.31 18.17
C LYS A 308 45.12 -17.30 17.03
N ASP A 309 44.07 -16.48 17.09
CA ASP A 309 43.66 -15.59 15.99
C ASP A 309 44.43 -14.25 15.91
N GLY A 310 45.27 -13.94 16.91
CA GLY A 310 46.11 -12.73 16.94
C GLY A 310 45.39 -11.39 17.11
N GLU A 311 44.07 -11.37 17.39
CA GLU A 311 43.28 -10.12 17.43
C GLU A 311 43.71 -9.12 18.52
N TRP A 312 44.40 -9.58 19.58
CA TRP A 312 44.93 -8.72 20.66
C TRP A 312 46.45 -8.48 20.56
N GLY A 313 47.09 -8.82 19.44
CA GLY A 313 48.52 -8.56 19.18
C GLY A 313 49.43 -9.79 19.33
N ILE A 314 50.75 -9.56 19.37
CA ILE A 314 51.84 -10.55 19.17
C ILE A 314 52.03 -11.50 20.37
N HIS A 315 51.51 -11.18 21.55
CA HIS A 315 51.76 -11.90 22.81
C HIS A 315 50.56 -12.71 23.34
N GLY A 316 49.80 -13.37 22.47
CA GLY A 316 48.97 -14.51 22.90
C GLY A 316 47.72 -14.20 23.73
N GLY A 317 47.38 -12.93 23.97
CA GLY A 317 46.07 -12.56 24.49
C GLY A 317 45.94 -12.39 26.00
N THR A 318 47.05 -12.34 26.74
CA THR A 318 47.06 -11.91 28.14
C THR A 318 47.33 -10.43 28.27
N ILE A 319 46.52 -9.74 29.07
CA ILE A 319 46.73 -8.34 29.43
C ILE A 319 47.03 -8.24 30.92
N VAL A 320 48.23 -7.74 31.18
CA VAL A 320 48.78 -7.52 32.53
C VAL A 320 48.36 -6.12 33.00
N PRO A 321 47.97 -5.97 34.28
CA PRO A 321 47.64 -4.66 34.82
C PRO A 321 48.86 -3.74 34.87
N ALA A 322 48.68 -2.50 34.40
CA ALA A 322 49.68 -1.45 34.39
C ALA A 322 49.26 -0.26 35.27
N ASP A 323 50.24 0.55 35.67
CA ASP A 323 50.01 1.83 36.34
C ASP A 323 49.58 2.92 35.34
N SER A 324 49.34 4.14 35.85
CA SER A 324 48.98 5.29 35.02
C SER A 324 50.08 5.74 34.04
N ASN A 325 51.31 5.24 34.19
CA ASN A 325 52.44 5.50 33.29
C ASN A 325 52.62 4.39 32.25
N GLY A 326 51.75 3.39 32.22
CA GLY A 326 51.86 2.23 31.33
C GLY A 326 52.92 1.21 31.77
N LEU A 327 53.39 1.28 33.02
CA LEU A 327 54.35 0.34 33.56
C LEU A 327 53.61 -0.84 34.20
N ASN A 328 53.90 -2.06 33.73
CA ASN A 328 53.29 -3.27 34.27
C ASN A 328 53.62 -3.43 35.76
N LEU A 329 52.62 -3.87 36.52
CA LEU A 329 52.71 -4.04 37.98
C LEU A 329 53.26 -5.41 38.40
N ILE A 330 53.26 -6.37 37.49
CA ILE A 330 53.73 -7.74 37.68
C ILE A 330 54.39 -8.25 36.39
N TRP A 331 55.24 -9.25 36.54
CA TRP A 331 55.64 -10.14 35.45
C TRP A 331 54.65 -11.30 35.40
N VAL A 332 54.39 -11.80 34.19
CA VAL A 332 53.55 -12.97 33.98
C VAL A 332 54.34 -14.01 33.20
N CYS A 333 54.43 -15.22 33.75
CA CYS A 333 54.93 -16.40 33.07
C CYS A 333 53.75 -17.31 32.73
N GLU A 334 53.74 -17.79 31.50
CA GLU A 334 52.58 -18.46 30.91
C GLU A 334 53.01 -19.82 30.39
N SER A 335 52.20 -20.84 30.66
CA SER A 335 52.40 -22.15 30.06
C SER A 335 51.07 -22.82 29.77
N VAL A 336 51.07 -23.74 28.80
CA VAL A 336 49.91 -24.55 28.44
C VAL A 336 50.27 -26.01 28.73
N ASP A 337 49.42 -26.71 29.45
CA ASP A 337 49.52 -28.15 29.61
C ASP A 337 49.15 -28.81 28.26
N PRO A 338 50.08 -29.51 27.59
CA PRO A 338 49.81 -30.06 26.26
C PRO A 338 48.81 -31.21 26.27
N SER A 339 48.50 -31.80 27.44
CA SER A 339 47.58 -32.93 27.57
C SER A 339 46.14 -32.50 27.81
N SER A 340 45.92 -31.47 28.62
CA SER A 340 44.58 -30.95 28.92
C SER A 340 44.20 -29.70 28.12
N GLY A 341 45.18 -28.92 27.66
CA GLY A 341 44.96 -27.59 27.09
C GLY A 341 44.78 -26.49 28.15
N ASP A 342 44.93 -26.84 29.44
CA ASP A 342 44.83 -25.88 30.54
C ASP A 342 45.97 -24.86 30.49
N ILE A 343 45.67 -23.63 30.88
CA ILE A 343 46.66 -22.55 30.96
C ILE A 343 47.07 -22.36 32.41
N ILE A 344 48.37 -22.26 32.66
CA ILE A 344 48.93 -21.85 33.94
C ILE A 344 49.48 -20.42 33.81
N ILE A 345 49.03 -19.55 34.69
CA ILE A 345 49.49 -18.17 34.83
C ILE A 345 50.25 -18.05 36.15
N GLU A 346 51.53 -17.72 36.07
CA GLU A 346 52.40 -17.43 37.22
C GLU A 346 52.72 -15.93 37.26
N CYS A 347 52.43 -15.29 38.38
CA CYS A 347 52.58 -13.87 38.61
C CYS A 347 53.77 -13.60 39.55
N TYR A 348 54.63 -12.67 39.15
CA TYR A 348 55.77 -12.24 39.94
C TYR A 348 55.76 -10.73 40.12
N HIS A 349 56.24 -10.25 41.25
CA HIS A 349 56.33 -8.82 41.50
C HIS A 349 57.27 -8.18 40.48
N ARG A 350 56.83 -7.08 39.85
CA ARG A 350 57.67 -6.29 38.95
C ARG A 350 57.99 -4.96 39.59
N GLN A 351 59.25 -4.74 39.93
CA GLN A 351 59.74 -3.44 40.35
C GLN A 351 60.37 -2.72 39.15
N ASN A 352 59.80 -1.59 38.75
CA ASN A 352 60.31 -0.78 37.62
C ASN A 352 61.45 0.12 38.11
N GLY A 353 62.61 -0.47 38.41
CA GLY A 353 63.74 0.22 39.08
C GLY A 353 64.34 1.40 38.30
N ASP A 354 64.15 1.42 37.00
CA ASP A 354 64.50 2.48 36.05
C ASP A 354 63.51 3.65 36.02
N ALA A 355 62.32 3.49 36.62
CA ALA A 355 61.34 4.56 36.78
C ALA A 355 61.69 5.48 37.98
N PRO A 356 61.15 6.72 38.01
CA PRO A 356 61.20 7.57 39.21
C PRO A 356 60.62 6.86 40.44
N ILE A 357 61.15 7.16 41.64
CA ILE A 357 60.81 6.46 42.90
C ILE A 357 59.29 6.24 43.10
N PHE A 358 58.47 7.22 42.74
CA PHE A 358 57.01 7.13 42.88
C PHE A 358 56.32 6.15 41.91
N ALA A 359 56.97 5.80 40.80
CA ALA A 359 56.47 4.92 39.74
C ALA A 359 57.19 3.56 39.69
N GLN A 360 58.10 3.28 40.63
CA GLN A 360 58.84 2.01 40.67
C GLN A 360 57.99 0.80 41.04
N ASN A 361 56.72 1.00 41.42
CA ASN A 361 55.84 -0.06 41.92
C ASN A 361 56.44 -0.80 43.13
N LYS A 362 56.93 -0.07 44.15
CA LYS A 362 57.46 -0.69 45.37
C LYS A 362 56.32 -1.22 46.25
N ARG A 363 55.91 -2.48 46.05
CA ARG A 363 54.70 -3.06 46.65
C ARG A 363 54.96 -3.69 48.01
N VAL A 364 54.08 -3.40 48.97
CA VAL A 364 54.09 -4.03 50.30
C VAL A 364 53.64 -5.48 50.18
N LYS A 365 54.40 -6.39 50.79
CA LYS A 365 54.07 -7.82 50.91
C LYS A 365 53.31 -8.12 52.18
N SER A 366 53.82 -7.64 53.31
CA SER A 366 53.19 -7.83 54.62
C SER A 366 53.73 -6.80 55.61
N ILE A 367 53.06 -6.69 56.75
CA ILE A 367 53.55 -5.94 57.90
C ILE A 367 53.74 -6.97 59.02
N ASN A 368 54.94 -7.04 59.59
CA ASN A 368 55.21 -7.97 60.70
C ASN A 368 54.59 -7.45 62.00
N ASP A 369 54.55 -8.30 63.04
CA ASP A 369 54.00 -7.97 64.36
C ASP A 369 54.63 -6.72 65.00
N ASP A 370 55.88 -6.41 64.66
CA ASP A 370 56.61 -5.21 65.11
C ASP A 370 56.31 -3.92 64.29
N GLY A 371 55.36 -3.97 63.35
CA GLY A 371 55.00 -2.84 62.48
C GLY A 371 55.97 -2.59 61.32
N LYS A 372 56.98 -3.45 61.12
CA LYS A 372 57.93 -3.33 60.01
C LYS A 372 57.30 -3.79 58.71
N VAL A 373 57.32 -2.91 57.70
CA VAL A 373 56.85 -3.19 56.34
C VAL A 373 57.86 -4.08 55.61
N ILE A 374 57.42 -5.25 55.15
CA ILE A 374 58.15 -6.11 54.22
C ILE A 374 57.66 -5.78 52.81
N TYR A 375 58.59 -5.52 51.90
CA TYR A 375 58.30 -5.32 50.47
C TYR A 375 58.60 -6.61 49.70
N TYR A 376 57.91 -6.79 48.58
CA TYR A 376 58.29 -7.81 47.61
C TYR A 376 59.65 -7.46 46.99
N ASN A 377 60.44 -8.48 46.69
CA ASN A 377 61.61 -8.35 45.81
C ASN A 377 61.16 -8.44 44.34
N ASP A 378 61.89 -7.80 43.42
CA ASP A 378 61.63 -7.96 41.99
C ASP A 378 61.79 -9.44 41.59
N GLY A 379 60.85 -9.94 40.79
CA GLY A 379 60.78 -11.35 40.42
C GLY A 379 60.28 -12.29 41.52
N GLU A 380 59.83 -11.79 42.67
CA GLU A 380 59.27 -12.63 43.74
C GLU A 380 57.83 -13.06 43.41
N LEU A 381 57.50 -14.34 43.61
CA LEU A 381 56.16 -14.88 43.37
C LEU A 381 55.10 -14.11 44.19
N CYS A 382 54.04 -13.65 43.53
CA CYS A 382 53.05 -12.79 44.17
C CYS A 382 51.69 -12.86 43.47
N ASP A 383 50.59 -12.74 44.21
CA ASP A 383 49.26 -12.62 43.60
C ASP A 383 49.13 -11.33 42.78
N ILE A 384 48.13 -11.34 41.89
CA ILE A 384 47.68 -10.14 41.15
C ILE A 384 47.46 -9.00 42.15
N PRO A 385 47.87 -7.75 41.87
CA PRO A 385 47.68 -6.65 42.80
C PRO A 385 46.21 -6.43 43.16
N ASP A 386 45.93 -6.05 44.42
CA ASP A 386 44.57 -5.76 44.89
C ASP A 386 43.87 -4.72 44.00
N GLY A 387 42.60 -4.97 43.68
CA GLY A 387 41.80 -4.12 42.80
C GLY A 387 42.19 -4.18 41.33
N ARG A 388 43.07 -5.10 40.92
CA ARG A 388 43.44 -5.35 39.53
C ARG A 388 43.00 -6.73 39.07
N VAL A 389 42.96 -6.92 37.76
CA VAL A 389 42.68 -8.20 37.11
C VAL A 389 43.71 -8.48 36.02
N ILE A 390 43.91 -9.76 35.71
CA ILE A 390 44.55 -10.17 34.46
C ILE A 390 43.43 -10.62 33.52
N ASN A 391 43.42 -10.12 32.28
CA ASN A 391 42.53 -10.67 31.25
C ASN A 391 43.31 -11.68 30.42
N VAL A 392 42.79 -12.89 30.25
CA VAL A 392 43.40 -13.93 29.42
C VAL A 392 42.43 -14.35 28.32
N ARG A 393 42.82 -14.21 27.05
CA ARG A 393 42.08 -14.77 25.91
C ARG A 393 42.39 -16.26 25.77
N VAL A 394 41.33 -17.05 25.76
CA VAL A 394 41.43 -18.51 25.70
C VAL A 394 40.85 -19.05 24.40
N GLN A 395 41.42 -20.14 23.91
CA GLN A 395 40.83 -20.92 22.83
C GLN A 395 39.85 -21.92 23.46
N LEU A 396 38.58 -21.91 23.07
CA LEU A 396 37.68 -22.98 23.49
C LEU A 396 37.90 -24.24 22.64
N PRO A 397 37.64 -25.44 23.21
CA PRO A 397 37.56 -26.69 22.44
C PRO A 397 36.53 -26.56 21.31
N GLU A 398 36.77 -27.22 20.18
CA GLU A 398 35.77 -27.27 19.10
C GLU A 398 34.50 -27.93 19.62
N LYS A 399 33.37 -27.23 19.54
CA LYS A 399 32.06 -27.85 19.78
C LYS A 399 31.83 -28.87 18.65
N PRO A 400 31.31 -30.07 18.95
CA PRO A 400 30.87 -31.00 17.90
C PRO A 400 29.95 -30.25 16.95
N GLN A 401 30.19 -30.35 15.64
CA GLN A 401 29.22 -29.88 14.65
C GLN A 401 27.94 -30.70 14.84
N GLU A 402 26.88 -30.05 15.32
CA GLU A 402 25.52 -30.59 15.27
C GLU A 402 24.93 -30.50 13.86
#